data_AF-A0A959IT43-F1
#
_entry.id   AF-A0A959IT43-F1
#
_cell.length_a   1.000
_cell.length_b   1.000
_cell.length_c   1.000
_cell.angle_alpha   90.00
_cell.angle_beta   90.00
_cell.angle_gamma   90.00
#
_symmetry.space_group_name_H-M   'P 1'
#
loop_
_entity.id
_entity.type
_entity.pdbx_description
1 polymer ?
#
loop_
_entity_poly.entity_id
_entity_poly.type
_entity_poly.pdbx_seq_one_letter_code
_entity_poly.pdbx_strand_id
1 'polypeptide(L)'
;AQSFPELKEIRRVYQALGSFYQLAVGSHPASSFDFDLVDFARTFQLEPAKTLSALKMLEQAGWIALTDAVYLPASFRIKVSKETLYDYQIRNPKMDGVIKSLLRTHHGAFKHSIHIKEAQLGRLLNQNAGAIRKALELMRQDGIIDYAPAKDEPQLTFIQPRVDTADLLIDQALYNFRKERYAYRIAQVKGYLASDACRTVFMAAYFGEEGLADCGVCDNCLDRKKQGSPDELQSLRQTILQHLKDAAMPMSSRQLLQHFNGRQRDLALEALAELFGEELVEERQGVLYLRP
;
A
#
# COMPACT_ATOMS: atom_id res chain seq x y z
N ALA A 1 -4.79 13.81 9.53
CA ALA A 1 -4.43 15.19 9.11
C ALA A 1 -3.16 15.25 8.25
N GLN A 2 -2.16 14.37 8.46
CA GLN A 2 -0.88 14.42 7.75
C GLN A 2 -0.96 14.32 6.21
N SER A 3 -1.94 13.61 5.64
CA SER A 3 -2.01 13.34 4.19
C SER A 3 -2.45 14.52 3.31
N PHE A 4 -3.00 15.59 3.91
CA PHE A 4 -3.49 16.77 3.20
C PHE A 4 -2.93 18.04 3.87
N PRO A 5 -1.67 18.40 3.59
CA PRO A 5 -1.03 19.58 4.15
C PRO A 5 -1.67 20.86 3.61
N GLU A 6 -1.58 21.95 4.37
CA GLU A 6 -2.12 23.25 3.94
C GLU A 6 -1.39 23.79 2.72
N LEU A 7 -2.06 24.60 1.88
CA LEU A 7 -1.42 25.22 0.71
C LEU A 7 -0.12 25.97 1.06
N LYS A 8 -0.08 26.61 2.22
CA LYS A 8 1.11 27.32 2.72
C LYS A 8 2.29 26.36 2.95
N GLU A 9 2.02 25.16 3.47
CA GLU A 9 3.04 24.12 3.65
C GLU A 9 3.52 23.59 2.28
N ILE A 10 2.61 23.37 1.33
CA ILE A 10 2.96 22.93 -0.03
C ILE A 10 3.86 23.94 -0.74
N ARG A 11 3.49 25.23 -0.67
CA ARG A 11 4.29 26.34 -1.20
C ARG A 11 5.68 26.42 -0.55
N ARG A 12 5.76 26.24 0.78
CA ARG A 12 7.04 26.21 1.51
C ARG A 12 7.93 25.06 1.04
N VAL A 13 7.37 23.87 0.82
CA VAL A 13 8.11 22.71 0.31
C VAL A 13 8.61 22.96 -1.12
N TYR A 14 7.78 23.52 -2.00
CA TYR A 14 8.18 23.87 -3.36
C TYR A 14 9.34 24.88 -3.38
N GLN A 15 9.26 25.93 -2.56
CA GLN A 15 10.33 26.91 -2.43
C GLN A 15 11.62 26.25 -1.93
N ALA A 16 11.52 25.38 -0.92
CA ALA A 16 12.65 24.64 -0.38
C ALA A 16 13.31 23.73 -1.42
N LEU A 17 12.55 23.05 -2.29
CA LEU A 17 13.10 22.27 -3.40
C LEU A 17 13.96 23.12 -4.33
N GLY A 18 13.45 24.30 -4.69
CA GLY A 18 14.20 25.24 -5.51
C GLY A 18 15.51 25.68 -4.87
N SER A 19 15.51 25.93 -3.56
CA SER A 19 16.72 26.28 -2.81
C SER A 19 17.68 25.09 -2.65
N PHE A 20 17.16 23.88 -2.43
CA PHE A 20 17.95 22.67 -2.23
C PHE A 20 18.80 22.34 -3.46
N TYR A 21 18.19 22.46 -4.65
CA TYR A 21 18.86 22.23 -5.93
C TYR A 21 19.47 23.49 -6.55
N GLN A 22 19.49 24.61 -5.81
CA GLN A 22 20.06 25.89 -6.24
C GLN A 22 19.55 26.37 -7.62
N LEU A 23 18.26 26.15 -7.87
CA LEU A 23 17.63 26.55 -9.12
C LEU A 23 17.34 28.06 -9.12
N ALA A 24 17.29 28.69 -10.28
CA ALA A 24 16.78 30.05 -10.41
C ALA A 24 15.28 30.03 -10.75
N VAL A 25 14.55 31.08 -10.39
CA VAL A 25 13.18 31.26 -10.90
C VAL A 25 13.24 31.40 -12.43
N GLY A 26 12.33 30.74 -13.14
CA GLY A 26 12.29 30.63 -14.59
C GLY A 26 13.15 29.49 -15.16
N SER A 27 13.98 28.80 -14.35
CA SER A 27 14.78 27.70 -14.86
C SER A 27 13.93 26.45 -15.13
N HIS A 28 14.25 25.71 -16.18
CA HIS A 28 13.65 24.41 -16.46
C HIS A 28 14.77 23.37 -16.62
N PRO A 29 15.21 22.74 -15.51
CA PRO A 29 16.29 21.76 -15.58
C PRO A 29 15.83 20.54 -16.39
N ALA A 30 16.61 20.17 -17.40
CA ALA A 30 16.35 18.98 -18.23
C ALA A 30 16.69 17.66 -17.51
N SER A 31 17.41 17.73 -16.39
CA SER A 31 17.90 16.57 -15.63
C SER A 31 17.09 16.35 -14.36
N SER A 32 16.91 15.08 -13.99
CA SER A 32 16.43 14.67 -12.68
C SER A 32 17.52 14.80 -11.62
N PHE A 33 17.12 15.02 -10.37
CA PHE A 33 18.00 15.19 -9.22
C PHE A 33 17.83 14.04 -8.22
N ASP A 34 18.93 13.66 -7.56
CA ASP A 34 18.87 12.74 -6.42
C ASP A 34 18.10 13.41 -5.27
N PHE A 35 17.19 12.65 -4.65
CA PHE A 35 16.33 13.16 -3.60
C PHE A 35 16.28 12.20 -2.40
N ASP A 36 16.86 12.65 -1.29
CA ASP A 36 16.69 12.05 0.03
C ASP A 36 15.70 12.90 0.85
N LEU A 37 14.54 12.31 1.14
CA LEU A 37 13.49 12.96 1.94
C LEU A 37 13.97 13.35 3.34
N VAL A 38 14.77 12.49 3.98
CA VAL A 38 15.25 12.68 5.36
C VAL A 38 16.25 13.83 5.40
N ASP A 39 17.20 13.85 4.46
CA ASP A 39 18.18 14.93 4.37
C ASP A 39 17.53 16.27 4.03
N PHE A 40 16.62 16.27 3.04
CA PHE A 40 15.86 17.46 2.66
C PHE A 40 15.03 18.00 3.84
N ALA A 41 14.27 17.13 4.52
CA ALA A 41 13.44 17.54 5.64
C ALA A 41 14.27 18.11 6.80
N ARG A 42 15.42 17.51 7.10
CA ARG A 42 16.36 18.01 8.11
C ARG A 42 16.92 19.38 7.74
N THR A 43 17.35 19.56 6.49
CA THR A 43 17.95 20.80 5.99
C THR A 43 17.02 22.01 6.12
N PHE A 44 15.74 21.84 5.83
CA PHE A 44 14.75 22.93 5.88
C PHE A 44 13.86 22.94 7.14
N GLN A 45 14.20 22.11 8.13
CA GLN A 45 13.44 21.95 9.39
C GLN A 45 11.95 21.69 9.13
N LEU A 46 11.69 20.69 8.29
CA LEU A 46 10.35 20.24 7.91
C LEU A 46 10.06 18.88 8.54
N GLU A 47 8.78 18.61 8.83
CA GLU A 47 8.34 17.29 9.31
C GLU A 47 8.29 16.29 8.13
N PRO A 48 9.03 15.17 8.15
CA PRO A 48 9.15 14.26 6.99
C PRO A 48 7.82 13.77 6.42
N ALA A 49 6.85 13.42 7.28
CA ALA A 49 5.55 12.91 6.86
C ALA A 49 4.71 13.97 6.11
N LYS A 50 4.74 15.23 6.59
CA LYS A 50 4.08 16.35 5.93
C LYS A 50 4.77 16.73 4.63
N THR A 51 6.10 16.72 4.62
CA THR A 51 6.90 16.98 3.42
C THR A 51 6.58 15.98 2.33
N LEU A 52 6.56 14.68 2.64
CA LEU A 52 6.18 13.65 1.67
C LEU A 52 4.78 13.88 1.11
N SER A 53 3.83 14.26 1.97
CA SER A 53 2.45 14.55 1.54
C SER A 53 2.39 15.79 0.64
N ALA A 54 3.17 16.83 0.94
CA ALA A 54 3.27 18.02 0.11
C ALA A 54 3.92 17.73 -1.26
N LEU A 55 4.97 16.91 -1.29
CA LEU A 55 5.61 16.45 -2.53
C LEU A 55 4.61 15.69 -3.41
N LYS A 56 3.82 14.79 -2.83
CA LYS A 56 2.74 14.10 -3.55
C LYS A 56 1.69 15.06 -4.11
N MET A 57 1.35 16.14 -3.38
CA MET A 57 0.43 17.15 -3.89
C MET A 57 1.02 17.94 -5.06
N LEU A 58 2.31 18.31 -4.98
CA LEU A 58 3.03 18.97 -6.08
C LEU A 58 3.12 18.07 -7.31
N GLU A 59 3.37 16.78 -7.09
CA GLU A 59 3.41 15.78 -8.15
C GLU A 59 2.05 15.63 -8.84
N GLN A 60 0.98 15.46 -8.06
CA GLN A 60 -0.36 15.36 -8.63
C GLN A 60 -0.87 16.64 -9.29
N ALA A 61 -0.28 17.79 -8.96
CA ALA A 61 -0.52 19.07 -9.62
C ALA A 61 0.37 19.26 -10.87
N GLY A 62 1.27 18.32 -11.16
CA GLY A 62 2.11 18.32 -12.35
C GLY A 62 3.30 19.28 -12.30
N TRP A 63 3.72 19.72 -11.10
CA TRP A 63 4.88 20.59 -10.94
C TRP A 63 6.19 19.81 -10.89
N ILE A 64 6.15 18.65 -10.24
CA ILE A 64 7.30 17.75 -10.09
C ILE A 64 6.87 16.33 -10.43
N ALA A 65 7.84 15.45 -10.61
CA ALA A 65 7.66 14.01 -10.57
C ALA A 65 8.68 13.44 -9.59
N LEU A 66 8.23 12.58 -8.69
CA LEU A 66 9.08 11.89 -7.74
C LEU A 66 9.04 10.40 -8.09
N THR A 67 10.17 9.84 -8.50
CA THR A 67 10.21 8.39 -8.63
C THR A 67 10.19 7.78 -7.24
N ASP A 68 9.50 6.65 -7.07
CA ASP A 68 9.81 5.78 -5.94
C ASP A 68 11.31 5.42 -5.98
N ALA A 69 11.85 4.87 -4.89
CA ALA A 69 13.19 4.30 -4.90
C ALA A 69 13.23 3.11 -5.88
N VAL A 70 13.35 3.42 -7.17
CA VAL A 70 13.47 2.47 -8.27
C VAL A 70 14.95 2.37 -8.51
N TYR A 71 15.48 1.17 -8.31
CA TYR A 71 16.85 0.83 -8.70
C TYR A 71 17.05 1.21 -10.17
N LEU A 72 17.76 2.31 -10.42
CA LEU A 72 18.23 2.71 -11.74
C LEU A 72 19.56 2.00 -11.95
N PRO A 73 19.62 0.96 -12.80
CA PRO A 73 20.88 0.26 -13.04
C PRO A 73 21.90 1.22 -13.65
N ALA A 74 23.16 1.05 -13.27
CA ALA A 74 24.25 1.76 -13.90
C ALA A 74 24.21 1.57 -15.41
N SER A 75 24.60 2.58 -16.17
CA SER A 75 24.67 2.49 -17.62
C SER A 75 25.93 3.13 -18.16
N PHE A 76 26.38 2.62 -19.30
CA PHE A 76 27.52 3.20 -20.00
C PHE A 76 27.32 3.17 -21.51
N ARG A 77 28.01 4.07 -22.21
CA ARG A 77 28.15 4.10 -23.66
C ARG A 77 29.58 4.45 -24.01
N ILE A 78 30.16 3.79 -25.01
CA ILE A 78 31.49 4.15 -25.51
C ILE A 78 31.34 5.38 -26.40
N LYS A 79 32.08 6.43 -26.05
CA LYS A 79 32.02 7.73 -26.72
C LYS A 79 33.03 7.84 -27.87
N VAL A 80 34.13 7.09 -27.80
CA VAL A 80 35.27 7.16 -28.72
C VAL A 80 35.26 6.07 -29.81
N SER A 81 36.12 6.21 -30.81
CA SER A 81 36.30 5.19 -31.85
C SER A 81 37.02 3.94 -31.32
N LYS A 82 37.02 2.85 -32.11
CA LYS A 82 37.68 1.60 -31.72
C LYS A 82 39.20 1.77 -31.59
N GLU A 83 39.79 2.57 -32.46
CA GLU A 83 41.23 2.86 -32.49
C GLU A 83 41.64 3.62 -31.22
N THR A 84 40.89 4.67 -30.86
CA THR A 84 41.13 5.44 -29.63
C THR A 84 40.95 4.58 -28.37
N LEU A 85 39.93 3.72 -28.36
CA LEU A 85 39.71 2.80 -27.24
C LEU A 85 40.87 1.81 -27.09
N TYR A 86 41.39 1.28 -28.21
CA TYR A 86 42.55 0.38 -28.21
C TYR A 86 43.82 1.07 -27.70
N ASP A 87 44.10 2.29 -28.15
CA ASP A 87 45.24 3.08 -27.67
C ASP A 87 45.13 3.36 -26.16
N TYR A 88 43.92 3.64 -25.68
CA TYR A 88 43.65 3.82 -24.25
C TYR A 88 43.92 2.54 -23.45
N GLN A 89 43.56 1.36 -23.97
CA GLN A 89 43.85 0.07 -23.33
C GLN A 89 45.36 -0.18 -23.19
N ILE A 90 46.16 0.16 -24.22
CA ILE A 90 47.62 0.02 -24.17
C ILE A 90 48.21 0.96 -23.11
N ARG A 91 47.74 2.22 -23.06
CA ARG A 91 48.22 3.22 -22.10
C ARG A 91 47.78 2.95 -20.66
N ASN A 92 46.64 2.27 -20.49
CA ASN A 92 46.05 1.95 -19.19
C ASN A 92 45.81 0.45 -19.02
N PRO A 93 46.86 -0.37 -18.78
CA PRO A 93 46.72 -1.82 -18.64
C PRO A 93 45.74 -2.26 -17.54
N LYS A 94 45.56 -1.44 -16.49
CA LYS A 94 44.60 -1.69 -15.42
C LYS A 94 43.13 -1.62 -15.88
N MET A 95 42.85 -0.85 -16.93
CA MET A 95 41.50 -0.69 -17.49
C MET A 95 41.20 -1.73 -18.57
N ASP A 96 42.22 -2.36 -19.17
CA ASP A 96 42.08 -3.35 -20.24
C ASP A 96 41.14 -4.51 -19.88
N GLY A 97 41.28 -5.06 -18.66
CA GLY A 97 40.40 -6.13 -18.19
C GLY A 97 38.93 -5.71 -18.09
N VAL A 98 38.67 -4.48 -17.63
CA VAL A 98 37.32 -3.91 -17.51
C VAL A 98 36.73 -3.68 -18.90
N ILE A 99 37.48 -3.04 -19.80
CA ILE A 99 37.05 -2.74 -21.16
C ILE A 99 36.74 -4.03 -21.94
N LYS A 100 37.63 -5.02 -21.90
CA LYS A 100 37.41 -6.32 -22.57
C LYS A 100 36.18 -7.03 -22.03
N SER A 101 35.96 -6.99 -20.71
CA SER A 101 34.78 -7.60 -20.10
C SER A 101 33.50 -6.89 -20.55
N LEU A 102 33.48 -5.56 -20.55
CA LEU A 102 32.35 -4.77 -21.04
C LEU A 102 32.03 -5.08 -22.52
N LEU A 103 33.05 -5.13 -23.38
CA LEU A 103 32.87 -5.44 -24.80
C LEU A 103 32.39 -6.88 -25.05
N ARG A 104 32.77 -7.81 -24.18
CA ARG A 104 32.37 -9.22 -24.28
C ARG A 104 30.94 -9.46 -23.80
N THR A 105 30.50 -8.77 -22.75
CA THR A 105 29.17 -8.97 -22.15
C THR A 105 28.09 -8.02 -22.69
N HIS A 106 28.48 -6.89 -23.28
CA HIS A 106 27.56 -5.84 -23.71
C HIS A 106 27.82 -5.43 -25.16
N HIS A 107 27.17 -6.14 -26.09
CA HIS A 107 27.22 -5.82 -27.51
C HIS A 107 26.46 -4.52 -27.81
N GLY A 108 26.98 -3.69 -28.71
CA GLY A 108 26.31 -2.45 -29.14
C GLY A 108 26.66 -1.20 -28.33
N ALA A 109 27.62 -1.27 -27.39
CA ALA A 109 28.00 -0.17 -26.49
C ALA A 109 28.48 1.12 -27.21
N PHE A 110 28.87 1.01 -28.49
CA PHE A 110 29.24 2.16 -29.33
C PHE A 110 28.02 2.92 -29.89
N LYS A 111 26.85 2.27 -29.97
CA LYS A 111 25.65 2.84 -30.60
C LYS A 111 24.66 3.38 -29.56
N HIS A 112 24.44 2.63 -28.48
CA HIS A 112 23.43 2.96 -27.48
C HIS A 112 23.98 2.80 -26.07
N SER A 113 23.35 3.46 -25.10
CA SER A 113 23.64 3.27 -23.68
C SER A 113 23.18 1.88 -23.24
N ILE A 114 24.01 1.16 -22.49
CA ILE A 114 23.74 -0.20 -22.02
C ILE A 114 23.77 -0.25 -20.51
N HIS A 115 22.75 -0.88 -19.92
CA HIS A 115 22.69 -1.13 -18.49
C HIS A 115 23.65 -2.24 -18.06
N ILE A 116 24.32 -2.00 -16.94
CA ILE A 116 25.28 -2.91 -16.32
C ILE A 116 25.00 -3.03 -14.83
N LYS A 117 25.43 -4.15 -14.26
CA LYS A 117 25.49 -4.34 -12.80
C LYS A 117 26.96 -4.38 -12.40
N GLU A 118 27.45 -3.35 -11.71
CA GLU A 118 28.87 -3.28 -11.34
C GLU A 118 29.30 -4.46 -10.46
N ALA A 119 28.40 -4.98 -9.62
CA ALA A 119 28.64 -6.17 -8.82
C ALA A 119 28.85 -7.43 -9.67
N GLN A 120 28.15 -7.58 -10.79
CA GLN A 120 28.31 -8.72 -11.69
C GLN A 120 29.63 -8.63 -12.46
N LEU A 121 29.98 -7.44 -12.94
CA LEU A 121 31.27 -7.18 -13.59
C LEU A 121 32.43 -7.38 -12.62
N GLY A 122 32.27 -6.98 -11.36
CA GLY A 122 33.23 -7.23 -10.29
C GLY A 122 33.48 -8.73 -10.06
N ARG A 123 32.43 -9.55 -10.03
CA ARG A 123 32.58 -11.02 -9.91
C ARG A 123 33.36 -11.65 -11.06
N LEU A 124 33.16 -11.18 -12.29
CA LEU A 124 33.90 -11.66 -13.47
C LEU A 124 35.39 -11.31 -13.41
N LEU A 125 35.73 -10.19 -12.77
CA LEU A 125 37.08 -9.64 -12.69
C LEU A 125 37.78 -9.89 -11.35
N ASN A 126 37.13 -10.60 -10.42
CA ASN A 126 37.58 -10.74 -9.02
C ASN A 126 37.87 -9.39 -8.34
N GLN A 127 36.99 -8.40 -8.59
CA GLN A 127 37.05 -7.06 -8.01
C GLN A 127 35.74 -6.72 -7.28
N ASN A 128 35.80 -5.83 -6.29
CA ASN A 128 34.58 -5.33 -5.64
C ASN A 128 33.87 -4.29 -6.53
N ALA A 129 32.57 -4.10 -6.30
CA ALA A 129 31.75 -3.18 -7.09
C ALA A 129 32.26 -1.72 -7.03
N GLY A 130 32.83 -1.31 -5.89
CA GLY A 130 33.41 0.03 -5.73
C GLY A 130 34.63 0.27 -6.61
N ALA A 131 35.48 -0.73 -6.81
CA ALA A 131 36.64 -0.66 -7.70
C ALA A 131 36.21 -0.54 -9.17
N ILE A 132 35.18 -1.30 -9.56
CA ILE A 132 34.56 -1.20 -10.89
C ILE A 132 33.97 0.19 -11.13
N ARG A 133 33.21 0.72 -10.16
CA ARG A 133 32.66 2.08 -10.23
C ARG A 133 33.75 3.13 -10.40
N LYS A 134 34.84 3.05 -9.63
CA LYS A 134 35.99 3.96 -9.78
C LYS A 134 36.66 3.86 -11.14
N ALA A 135 36.79 2.65 -11.70
CA ALA A 135 37.36 2.46 -13.04
C ALA A 135 36.47 3.09 -14.14
N LEU A 136 35.15 2.89 -14.05
CA LEU A 136 34.18 3.49 -14.96
C LEU A 136 34.17 5.02 -14.85
N GLU A 137 34.26 5.53 -13.63
CA GLU A 137 34.34 6.97 -13.37
C GLU A 137 35.63 7.58 -13.94
N LEU A 138 36.77 6.90 -13.83
CA LEU A 138 38.02 7.34 -14.43
C LEU A 138 37.93 7.37 -15.96
N MET A 139 37.40 6.31 -16.58
CA MET A 139 37.18 6.28 -18.04
C MET A 139 36.22 7.37 -18.52
N ARG A 140 35.26 7.76 -17.68
CA ARG A 140 34.37 8.90 -17.94
C ARG A 140 35.14 10.22 -17.91
N GLN A 141 35.97 10.43 -16.89
CA GLN A 141 36.82 11.62 -16.75
C GLN A 141 37.82 11.73 -17.91
N ASP A 142 38.37 10.60 -18.36
CA ASP A 142 39.26 10.51 -19.51
C ASP A 142 38.53 10.67 -20.86
N GLY A 143 37.21 10.83 -20.84
CA GLY A 143 36.39 11.06 -22.04
C GLY A 143 36.18 9.82 -22.93
N ILE A 144 36.49 8.62 -22.43
CA ILE A 144 36.39 7.36 -23.18
C ILE A 144 34.95 6.85 -23.23
N ILE A 145 34.22 6.96 -22.12
CA ILE A 145 32.84 6.51 -21.99
C ILE A 145 31.93 7.62 -21.44
N ASP A 146 30.66 7.59 -21.82
CA ASP A 146 29.61 8.21 -21.02
C ASP A 146 29.17 7.17 -19.98
N TYR A 147 29.33 7.47 -18.70
CA TYR A 147 28.94 6.58 -17.59
C TYR A 147 27.98 7.28 -16.64
N ALA A 148 26.86 6.60 -16.35
CA ALA A 148 25.91 6.96 -15.32
C ALA A 148 25.90 5.86 -14.25
N PRO A 149 26.28 6.14 -12.99
CA PRO A 149 26.32 5.14 -11.93
C PRO A 149 24.91 4.67 -11.56
N ALA A 150 24.83 3.49 -10.94
CA ALA A 150 23.56 3.01 -10.39
C ALA A 150 23.06 3.99 -9.32
N LYS A 151 21.77 4.31 -9.38
CA LYS A 151 21.11 5.15 -8.39
C LYS A 151 20.06 4.32 -7.66
N ASP A 152 20.17 4.28 -6.35
CA ASP A 152 19.22 3.63 -5.44
C ASP A 152 18.32 4.66 -4.73
N GLU A 153 18.53 5.95 -5.04
CA GLU A 153 17.85 7.07 -4.42
C GLU A 153 16.69 7.55 -5.32
N PRO A 154 15.52 7.89 -4.73
CA PRO A 154 14.43 8.56 -5.42
C PRO A 154 14.95 9.73 -6.26
N GLN A 155 14.41 9.88 -7.47
CA GLN A 155 14.72 11.01 -8.34
C GLN A 155 13.58 12.02 -8.28
N LEU A 156 13.92 13.29 -8.15
CA LEU A 156 12.98 14.40 -8.30
C LEU A 156 13.24 15.11 -9.63
N THR A 157 12.18 15.28 -10.41
CA THR A 157 12.22 15.99 -11.70
C THR A 157 11.24 17.14 -11.69
N PHE A 158 11.65 18.31 -12.18
CA PHE A 158 10.73 19.44 -12.40
C PHE A 158 10.06 19.27 -13.76
N ILE A 159 8.74 19.11 -13.76
CA ILE A 159 7.96 18.88 -14.98
C ILE A 159 7.68 20.20 -15.70
N GLN A 160 7.59 21.29 -14.93
CA GLN A 160 7.38 22.64 -15.44
C GLN A 160 8.60 23.52 -15.11
N PRO A 161 8.79 24.64 -15.84
CA PRO A 161 9.73 25.67 -15.42
C PRO A 161 9.43 26.10 -14.00
N ARG A 162 10.48 26.32 -13.21
CA ARG A 162 10.34 26.82 -11.85
C ARG A 162 9.70 28.21 -11.91
N VAL A 163 8.65 28.42 -11.13
CA VAL A 163 8.00 29.72 -10.96
C VAL A 163 8.32 30.29 -9.57
N ASP A 164 7.98 31.55 -9.36
CA ASP A 164 7.97 32.09 -8.01
C ASP A 164 6.91 31.39 -7.16
N THR A 165 7.15 31.29 -5.85
CA THR A 165 6.21 30.67 -4.91
C THR A 165 4.83 31.35 -4.91
N ALA A 166 4.76 32.66 -5.22
CA ALA A 166 3.51 33.40 -5.37
C ALA A 166 2.68 32.88 -6.56
N ASP A 167 3.36 32.55 -7.65
CA ASP A 167 2.78 32.11 -8.93
C ASP A 167 2.54 30.60 -9.00
N LEU A 168 2.90 29.84 -7.96
CA LEU A 168 2.62 28.42 -7.87
C LEU A 168 1.10 28.17 -7.83
N LEU A 169 0.55 27.70 -8.95
CA LEU A 169 -0.86 27.37 -9.10
C LEU A 169 -1.14 25.95 -8.59
N ILE A 170 -1.98 25.86 -7.57
CA ILE A 170 -2.55 24.60 -7.08
C ILE A 170 -4.06 24.75 -7.17
N ASP A 171 -4.71 23.89 -7.94
CA ASP A 171 -6.17 23.90 -8.07
C ASP A 171 -6.80 23.55 -6.71
N GLN A 172 -7.33 24.59 -6.05
CA GLN A 172 -7.92 24.47 -4.73
C GLN A 172 -9.21 23.64 -4.76
N ALA A 173 -10.01 23.76 -5.83
CA ALA A 173 -11.25 23.01 -5.96
C ALA A 173 -10.95 21.51 -6.10
N LEU A 174 -9.98 21.16 -6.95
CA LEU A 174 -9.52 19.78 -7.11
C LEU A 174 -8.87 19.24 -5.83
N TYR A 175 -8.07 20.04 -5.13
CA TYR A 175 -7.48 19.65 -3.85
C TYR A 175 -8.57 19.34 -2.81
N ASN A 176 -9.56 20.22 -2.65
CA ASN A 176 -10.66 20.03 -1.71
C ASN A 176 -11.50 18.80 -2.08
N PHE A 177 -11.83 18.64 -3.37
CA PHE A 177 -12.53 17.47 -3.87
C PHE A 177 -11.80 16.15 -3.54
N ARG A 178 -10.47 16.11 -3.74
CA ARG A 178 -9.65 14.94 -3.39
C ARG A 178 -9.64 14.67 -1.89
N LYS A 179 -9.56 15.72 -1.07
CA LYS A 179 -9.62 15.64 0.39
C LYS A 179 -10.95 15.05 0.86
N GLU A 180 -12.07 15.52 0.30
CA GLU A 180 -13.41 15.01 0.58
C GLU A 180 -13.56 13.55 0.16
N ARG A 181 -13.08 13.18 -1.03
CA ARG A 181 -13.11 11.78 -1.50
C ARG A 181 -12.27 10.86 -0.61
N TYR A 182 -11.12 11.34 -0.12
CA TYR A 182 -10.31 10.58 0.83
C TYR A 182 -11.04 10.38 2.17
N ALA A 183 -11.67 11.43 2.70
CA ALA A 183 -12.47 11.35 3.92
C ALA A 183 -13.66 10.38 3.74
N TYR A 184 -14.34 10.43 2.60
CA TYR A 184 -15.41 9.51 2.23
C TYR A 184 -14.92 8.05 2.24
N ARG A 185 -13.78 7.74 1.60
CA ARG A 185 -13.22 6.37 1.60
C ARG A 185 -12.93 5.87 3.00
N ILE A 186 -12.35 6.70 3.86
CA ILE A 186 -12.12 6.34 5.27
C ILE A 186 -13.44 6.07 5.98
N ALA A 187 -14.46 6.91 5.77
CA ALA A 187 -15.78 6.71 6.35
C ALA A 187 -16.41 5.38 5.88
N GLN A 188 -16.26 5.01 4.61
CA GLN A 188 -16.72 3.73 4.08
C GLN A 188 -15.99 2.54 4.70
N VAL A 189 -14.67 2.62 4.91
CA VAL A 189 -13.91 1.56 5.62
C VAL A 189 -14.37 1.44 7.08
N LYS A 190 -14.59 2.56 7.77
CA LYS A 190 -15.13 2.54 9.14
C LYS A 190 -16.53 1.92 9.18
N GLY A 191 -17.40 2.32 8.24
CA GLY A 191 -18.73 1.76 8.09
C GLY A 191 -18.69 0.26 7.80
N TYR A 192 -17.77 -0.18 6.93
CA TYR A 192 -17.57 -1.60 6.65
C TYR A 192 -17.25 -2.37 7.93
N LEU A 193 -16.30 -1.90 8.73
CA LEU A 193 -15.89 -2.58 9.97
C LEU A 193 -17.01 -2.61 11.03
N ALA A 194 -17.77 -1.53 11.17
CA ALA A 194 -18.81 -1.38 12.20
C ALA A 194 -20.17 -1.97 11.80
N SER A 195 -20.35 -2.37 10.54
CA SER A 195 -21.64 -2.87 10.05
C SER A 195 -21.83 -4.36 10.34
N ASP A 196 -23.04 -4.71 10.76
CA ASP A 196 -23.53 -6.09 10.91
C ASP A 196 -24.16 -6.65 9.62
N ALA A 197 -24.27 -5.81 8.57
CA ALA A 197 -24.76 -6.22 7.26
C ALA A 197 -23.81 -7.22 6.58
N CYS A 198 -24.27 -7.92 5.53
CA CYS A 198 -23.41 -8.87 4.84
C CYS A 198 -22.20 -8.14 4.24
N ARG A 199 -20.98 -8.63 4.51
CA ARG A 199 -19.74 -8.00 4.04
C ARG A 199 -19.71 -7.87 2.52
N THR A 200 -20.14 -8.92 1.82
CA THR A 200 -20.20 -8.94 0.35
C THR A 200 -21.16 -7.90 -0.20
N VAL A 201 -22.35 -7.78 0.38
CA VAL A 201 -23.35 -6.77 -0.01
C VAL A 201 -22.83 -5.36 0.25
N PHE A 202 -22.18 -5.12 1.40
CA PHE A 202 -21.58 -3.82 1.70
C PHE A 202 -20.48 -3.45 0.71
N MET A 203 -19.59 -4.40 0.38
CA MET A 203 -18.50 -4.17 -0.58
C MET A 203 -19.05 -3.88 -1.99
N ALA A 204 -20.05 -4.65 -2.43
CA ALA A 204 -20.69 -4.44 -3.71
C ALA A 204 -21.32 -3.05 -3.81
N ALA A 205 -22.06 -2.61 -2.79
CA ALA A 205 -22.63 -1.27 -2.73
C ALA A 205 -21.56 -0.18 -2.83
N TYR A 206 -20.40 -0.38 -2.19
CA TYR A 206 -19.27 0.56 -2.30
C TYR A 206 -18.73 0.68 -3.73
N PHE A 207 -18.79 -0.39 -4.53
CA PHE A 207 -18.43 -0.39 -5.96
C PHE A 207 -19.60 -0.03 -6.89
N GLY A 208 -20.78 0.28 -6.35
CA GLY A 208 -21.96 0.68 -7.12
C GLY A 208 -22.83 -0.49 -7.60
N GLU A 209 -22.66 -1.68 -7.03
CA GLU A 209 -23.49 -2.85 -7.29
C GLU A 209 -24.61 -2.96 -6.25
N GLU A 210 -25.86 -3.02 -6.70
CA GLU A 210 -27.05 -3.10 -5.85
C GLU A 210 -27.84 -4.40 -6.10
N GLY A 211 -28.71 -4.76 -5.15
CA GLY A 211 -29.64 -5.89 -5.30
C GLY A 211 -29.04 -7.28 -5.06
N LEU A 212 -27.87 -7.37 -4.45
CA LEU A 212 -27.29 -8.65 -4.04
C LEU A 212 -27.98 -9.20 -2.79
N ALA A 213 -28.23 -10.51 -2.80
CA ALA A 213 -28.62 -11.25 -1.61
C ALA A 213 -27.41 -11.45 -0.67
N ASP A 214 -27.70 -11.66 0.61
CA ASP A 214 -26.69 -12.01 1.61
C ASP A 214 -25.89 -13.26 1.20
N CYS A 215 -24.57 -13.20 1.29
CA CYS A 215 -23.69 -14.24 0.75
C CYS A 215 -23.70 -15.56 1.52
N GLY A 216 -24.19 -15.57 2.78
CA GLY A 216 -24.27 -16.76 3.62
C GLY A 216 -22.93 -17.32 4.15
N VAL A 217 -21.79 -16.77 3.72
CA VAL A 217 -20.44 -17.29 4.03
C VAL A 217 -19.51 -16.31 4.75
N CYS A 218 -19.85 -15.02 4.82
CA CYS A 218 -19.05 -14.04 5.59
C CYS A 218 -19.27 -14.18 7.10
N ASP A 219 -18.36 -13.61 7.89
CA ASP A 219 -18.45 -13.54 9.36
C ASP A 219 -19.83 -13.11 9.85
N ASN A 220 -20.33 -11.96 9.36
CA ASN A 220 -21.64 -11.44 9.76
C ASN A 220 -22.81 -12.38 9.39
N CYS A 221 -22.74 -13.06 8.24
CA CYS A 221 -23.77 -14.02 7.85
C CYS A 221 -23.69 -15.32 8.67
N LEU A 222 -22.47 -15.77 8.97
CA LEU A 222 -22.24 -16.97 9.78
C LEU A 222 -22.66 -16.74 11.23
N ASP A 223 -22.41 -15.56 11.79
CA ASP A 223 -22.83 -15.22 13.14
C ASP A 223 -24.35 -15.06 13.23
N ARG A 224 -24.99 -14.43 12.24
CA ARG A 224 -26.47 -14.44 12.12
C ARG A 224 -27.03 -15.84 11.97
N LYS A 225 -26.35 -16.72 11.21
CA LYS A 225 -26.74 -18.12 11.14
C LYS A 225 -26.61 -18.76 12.52
N LYS A 226 -25.52 -18.58 13.28
CA LYS A 226 -25.41 -19.14 14.64
C LYS A 226 -26.55 -18.71 15.56
N GLN A 227 -26.96 -17.45 15.49
CA GLN A 227 -28.07 -16.88 16.27
C GLN A 227 -29.45 -17.48 15.93
N GLY A 228 -29.57 -18.25 14.84
CA GLY A 228 -30.85 -18.85 14.44
C GLY A 228 -31.76 -17.84 13.71
N SER A 229 -32.65 -18.35 12.85
CA SER A 229 -33.74 -17.49 12.38
C SER A 229 -34.82 -17.38 13.47
N PRO A 230 -35.62 -16.29 13.50
CA PRO A 230 -36.77 -16.20 14.39
C PRO A 230 -37.73 -17.40 14.23
N ASP A 231 -37.91 -17.90 13.01
CA ASP A 231 -38.73 -19.07 12.71
C ASP A 231 -38.14 -20.37 13.30
N GLU A 232 -36.80 -20.54 13.22
CA GLU A 232 -36.11 -21.67 13.83
C GLU A 232 -36.26 -21.65 15.35
N LEU A 233 -36.06 -20.48 15.98
CA LEU A 233 -36.21 -20.29 17.42
C LEU A 233 -37.66 -20.56 17.87
N GLN A 234 -38.65 -20.03 17.12
CA GLN A 234 -40.06 -20.25 17.40
C GLN A 234 -40.48 -21.71 17.22
N SER A 235 -39.92 -22.41 16.22
CA SER A 235 -40.17 -23.85 16.02
C SER A 235 -39.59 -24.70 17.16
N LEU A 236 -38.39 -24.36 17.64
CA LEU A 236 -37.76 -25.03 18.79
C LEU A 236 -38.54 -24.78 20.07
N ARG A 237 -38.98 -23.54 20.28
CA ARG A 237 -39.86 -23.16 21.38
C ARG A 237 -41.15 -23.98 21.39
N GLN A 238 -41.82 -24.10 20.24
CA GLN A 238 -43.02 -24.92 20.13
C GLN A 238 -42.74 -26.41 20.38
N THR A 239 -41.60 -26.91 19.91
CA THR A 239 -41.14 -28.29 20.14
C THR A 239 -40.89 -28.56 21.63
N ILE A 240 -40.24 -27.63 22.34
CA ILE A 240 -40.01 -27.70 23.79
C ILE A 240 -41.34 -27.73 24.55
N LEU A 241 -42.25 -26.81 24.23
CA LEU A 241 -43.57 -26.75 24.87
C LEU A 241 -44.37 -28.03 24.61
N GLN A 242 -44.32 -28.58 23.39
CA GLN A 242 -45.01 -29.83 23.06
C GLN A 242 -44.41 -31.03 23.82
N HIS A 243 -43.08 -31.11 23.91
CA HIS A 243 -42.42 -32.15 24.71
C HIS A 243 -42.84 -32.07 26.18
N LEU A 244 -42.96 -30.89 26.76
CA LEU A 244 -43.41 -30.73 28.15
C LEU A 244 -44.92 -31.02 28.34
N LYS A 245 -45.76 -30.83 27.30
CA LYS A 245 -47.18 -31.22 27.33
C LYS A 245 -47.38 -32.74 27.25
N ASP A 246 -46.62 -33.40 26.38
CA ASP A 246 -46.78 -34.83 26.08
C ASP A 246 -45.95 -35.73 27.02
N ALA A 247 -44.99 -35.17 27.76
CA ALA A 247 -44.12 -35.93 28.63
C ALA A 247 -44.89 -36.57 29.80
N ALA A 248 -45.07 -37.89 29.72
CA ALA A 248 -45.55 -38.72 30.83
C ALA A 248 -44.53 -38.85 31.98
N MET A 249 -43.29 -38.41 31.80
CA MET A 249 -42.24 -38.44 32.82
C MET A 249 -41.61 -37.07 33.07
N PRO A 250 -41.37 -36.70 34.34
CA PRO A 250 -40.66 -35.48 34.71
C PRO A 250 -39.22 -35.50 34.19
N MET A 251 -38.81 -34.44 33.49
CA MET A 251 -37.46 -34.27 32.94
C MET A 251 -36.81 -32.96 33.36
N SER A 252 -35.50 -33.00 33.57
CA SER A 252 -34.67 -31.82 33.85
C SER A 252 -34.32 -31.05 32.59
N SER A 253 -33.92 -29.78 32.75
CA SER A 253 -33.33 -28.95 31.68
C SER A 253 -32.20 -29.66 30.94
N ARG A 254 -31.36 -30.41 31.67
CA ARG A 254 -30.25 -31.17 31.08
C ARG A 254 -30.73 -32.33 30.20
N GLN A 255 -31.78 -33.04 30.60
CA GLN A 255 -32.34 -34.16 29.85
C GLN A 255 -33.07 -33.68 28.60
N LEU A 256 -33.86 -32.60 28.71
CA LEU A 256 -34.52 -31.97 27.55
C LEU A 256 -33.49 -31.57 26.48
N LEU A 257 -32.39 -30.92 26.89
CA LEU A 257 -31.34 -30.48 25.97
C LEU A 257 -30.54 -31.63 25.32
N GLN A 258 -30.64 -32.87 25.82
CA GLN A 258 -30.03 -34.04 25.17
C GLN A 258 -30.78 -34.49 23.91
N HIS A 259 -32.04 -34.07 23.73
CA HIS A 259 -32.82 -34.35 22.52
C HIS A 259 -32.39 -33.48 21.33
N PHE A 260 -31.61 -32.43 21.57
CA PHE A 260 -31.11 -31.51 20.56
C PHE A 260 -29.61 -31.71 20.33
N ASN A 261 -29.18 -31.66 19.06
CA ASN A 261 -27.80 -31.91 18.67
C ASN A 261 -27.13 -30.66 18.07
N GLY A 262 -25.84 -30.49 18.35
CA GLY A 262 -25.02 -29.40 17.78
C GLY A 262 -25.66 -28.03 17.97
N ARG A 263 -25.76 -27.24 16.88
CA ARG A 263 -26.33 -25.88 16.88
C ARG A 263 -27.78 -25.80 17.39
N GLN A 264 -28.60 -26.84 17.20
CA GLN A 264 -29.97 -26.83 17.72
C GLN A 264 -30.01 -26.89 19.24
N ARG A 265 -28.99 -27.44 19.89
CA ARG A 265 -28.90 -27.48 21.35
C ARG A 265 -28.67 -26.09 21.94
N ASP A 266 -27.81 -25.31 21.31
CA ASP A 266 -27.51 -23.94 21.74
C ASP A 266 -28.75 -23.04 21.58
N LEU A 267 -29.44 -23.14 20.43
CA LEU A 267 -30.70 -22.44 20.19
C LEU A 267 -31.86 -22.92 21.08
N ALA A 268 -31.91 -24.21 21.41
CA ALA A 268 -32.90 -24.74 22.35
C ALA A 268 -32.65 -24.25 23.78
N LEU A 269 -31.39 -24.03 24.17
CA LEU A 269 -31.05 -23.43 25.45
C LEU A 269 -31.50 -21.96 25.53
N GLU A 270 -31.29 -21.20 24.45
CA GLU A 270 -31.79 -19.83 24.32
C GLU A 270 -33.33 -19.77 24.37
N ALA A 271 -34.01 -20.61 23.58
CA ALA A 271 -35.47 -20.71 23.59
C ALA A 271 -36.03 -21.13 24.97
N LEU A 272 -35.35 -22.04 25.67
CA LEU A 272 -35.74 -22.43 27.04
C LEU A 272 -35.54 -21.27 28.03
N ALA A 273 -34.47 -20.49 27.89
CA ALA A 273 -34.24 -19.29 28.71
C ALA A 273 -35.33 -18.22 28.48
N GLU A 274 -35.77 -18.00 27.24
CA GLU A 274 -36.90 -17.13 26.92
C GLU A 274 -38.20 -17.63 27.57
N LEU A 275 -38.48 -18.92 27.49
CA LEU A 275 -39.66 -19.53 28.11
C LEU A 275 -39.68 -19.41 29.64
N PHE A 276 -38.51 -19.45 30.29
CA PHE A 276 -38.39 -19.14 31.71
C PHE A 276 -38.63 -17.65 31.99
N GLY A 277 -38.07 -16.75 31.17
CA GLY A 277 -38.26 -15.30 31.31
C GLY A 277 -39.70 -14.85 31.11
N GLU A 278 -40.46 -15.56 30.27
CA GLU A 278 -41.90 -15.34 30.03
C GLU A 278 -42.80 -16.06 31.03
N GLU A 279 -42.24 -16.75 32.02
CA GLU A 279 -42.97 -17.55 33.01
C GLU A 279 -43.89 -18.64 32.41
N LEU A 280 -43.60 -19.14 31.21
CA LEU A 280 -44.34 -20.24 30.59
C LEU A 280 -43.84 -21.62 31.04
N VAL A 281 -42.57 -21.70 31.44
CA VAL A 281 -41.92 -22.89 31.97
C VAL A 281 -41.30 -22.56 33.32
N GLU A 282 -41.30 -23.49 34.25
CA GLU A 282 -40.61 -23.37 35.53
C GLU A 282 -39.87 -24.67 35.89
N GLU A 283 -38.78 -24.56 36.66
CA GLU A 283 -38.02 -25.71 37.14
C GLU A 283 -38.20 -25.85 38.65
N ARG A 284 -38.80 -26.97 39.10
CA ARG A 284 -39.00 -27.28 40.52
C ARG A 284 -38.30 -28.59 40.86
N GLN A 285 -37.44 -28.57 41.88
CA GLN A 285 -36.66 -29.75 42.30
C GLN A 285 -35.87 -30.42 41.15
N GLY A 286 -35.41 -29.64 40.17
CA GLY A 286 -34.65 -30.13 39.01
C GLY A 286 -35.52 -30.74 37.89
N VAL A 287 -36.83 -30.46 37.89
CA VAL A 287 -37.80 -30.94 36.91
C VAL A 287 -38.53 -29.76 36.27
N LEU A 288 -38.68 -29.81 34.95
CA LEU A 288 -39.42 -28.81 34.16
C LEU A 288 -40.93 -29.04 34.20
N TYR A 289 -41.68 -27.95 34.37
CA TYR A 289 -43.14 -27.92 34.34
C TYR A 289 -43.63 -26.76 33.46
N LEU A 290 -44.77 -26.97 32.78
CA LEU A 290 -45.51 -25.87 32.15
C LEU A 290 -46.30 -25.14 33.22
N ARG A 291 -46.21 -23.81 33.21
CA ARG A 291 -47.12 -22.98 34.00
C ARG A 291 -48.47 -22.88 33.27
N PRO A 292 -49.59 -23.01 34.01
CA PRO A 292 -50.94 -22.85 33.45
C PRO A 292 -51.25 -21.41 33.06
#